data_AF-A0A962NER0-F1
#
_entry.id   AF-A0A962NER0-F1
#
_cell.length_a   1.000
_cell.length_b   1.000
_cell.length_c   1.000
_cell.angle_alpha   90.00
_cell.angle_beta   90.00
_cell.angle_gamma   90.00
#
_symmetry.space_group_name_H-M   'P 1'
#
loop_
_entity.id
_entity.type
_entity.pdbx_description
1 polymer ?
#
loop_
_entity_poly.entity_id
_entity_poly.type
_entity_poly.pdbx_seq_one_letter_code
_entity_poly.pdbx_strand_id
1 'polypeptide(L)'
;MLPIRLGTVNAQGKQEMFVYALSRNGRVETTNYRTVKLPSDMEVPAYIKNSKEFARFYRDMFRTSVEREGGKSVFLEYAWDMGWCDPCAADPLSARQLRELGAFWVDPDSQSGGGQDVYITRLHLRYDRNHFPEDLMFQSTGNRENFQGRYIIRHAFTGEASCPAGKTYLARLRERREREAQTLARLTGHNINDVRRKMTEK
;
A
#
# COMPACT_ATOMS: atom_id res chain seq x y z
N MET A 1 -15.09 -0.54 -18.26
CA MET A 1 -14.90 0.91 -18.30
C MET A 1 -15.50 1.52 -17.05
N LEU A 2 -14.84 2.48 -16.40
CA LEU A 2 -15.41 3.31 -15.34
C LEU A 2 -15.38 4.79 -15.77
N PRO A 3 -16.54 5.47 -15.86
CA PRO A 3 -16.66 6.81 -16.44
C PRO A 3 -16.22 7.91 -15.45
N ILE A 4 -14.92 8.01 -15.18
CA ILE A 4 -14.36 8.94 -14.19
C ILE A 4 -14.39 10.41 -14.66
N ARG A 5 -14.50 10.66 -15.96
CA ARG A 5 -14.43 12.02 -16.51
C ARG A 5 -15.60 12.89 -16.07
N LEU A 6 -16.79 12.31 -15.93
CA LEU A 6 -17.97 13.02 -15.43
C LEU A 6 -17.71 13.63 -14.06
N GLY A 7 -17.02 12.90 -13.18
CA GLY A 7 -16.60 13.38 -11.86
C GLY A 7 -15.66 14.59 -11.92
N THR A 8 -14.93 14.79 -13.02
CA THR A 8 -14.00 15.92 -13.18
C THR A 8 -14.64 17.17 -13.79
N VAL A 9 -15.90 17.10 -14.25
CA VAL A 9 -16.57 18.24 -14.89
C VAL A 9 -16.75 19.41 -13.90
N ASN A 10 -17.10 19.08 -12.65
CA ASN A 10 -17.40 20.05 -11.58
C ASN A 10 -16.41 20.02 -10.41
N ALA A 11 -15.31 19.25 -10.52
CA ALA A 11 -14.34 19.15 -9.45
C ALA A 11 -13.47 20.42 -9.37
N GLN A 12 -13.34 20.99 -8.17
CA GLN A 12 -12.47 22.14 -7.89
C GLN A 12 -10.99 21.78 -7.74
N GLY A 13 -10.65 20.49 -7.83
CA GLY A 13 -9.30 20.00 -7.67
C GLY A 13 -9.18 18.49 -7.91
N LYS A 14 -8.07 17.92 -7.46
CA LYS A 14 -7.79 16.49 -7.56
C LYS A 14 -8.75 15.69 -6.67
N GLN A 15 -9.16 14.53 -7.16
CA GLN A 15 -10.02 13.60 -6.44
C GLN A 15 -9.26 12.31 -6.16
N GLU A 16 -9.59 11.66 -5.05
CA GLU A 16 -9.10 10.32 -4.73
C GLU A 16 -10.14 9.28 -5.13
N MET A 17 -9.69 8.19 -5.72
CA MET A 17 -10.53 7.04 -6.03
C MET A 17 -9.84 5.76 -5.60
N PHE A 18 -10.61 4.91 -4.91
CA PHE A 18 -10.21 3.56 -4.54
C PHE A 18 -11.04 2.56 -5.33
N VAL A 19 -10.38 1.64 -6.00
CA VAL A 19 -11.03 0.56 -6.74
C VAL A 19 -10.67 -0.75 -6.06
N TYR A 20 -11.69 -1.47 -5.62
CA TYR A 20 -11.57 -2.85 -5.16
C TYR A 20 -12.14 -3.75 -6.24
N ALA A 21 -11.30 -4.62 -6.80
CA ALA A 21 -11.71 -5.57 -7.81
C ALA A 21 -11.54 -6.99 -7.29
N LEU A 22 -12.60 -7.79 -7.45
CA LEU A 22 -12.60 -9.23 -7.22
C LEU A 22 -12.58 -9.90 -8.59
N SER A 23 -11.72 -10.89 -8.78
CA SER A 23 -11.67 -11.66 -10.02
C SER A 23 -11.28 -13.12 -9.78
N ARG A 24 -11.61 -14.02 -10.71
CA ARG A 24 -11.13 -15.41 -10.69
C ARG A 24 -9.68 -15.55 -11.16
N ASN A 25 -9.33 -14.84 -12.23
CA ASN A 25 -8.10 -15.13 -12.98
C ASN A 25 -6.84 -14.56 -12.33
N GLY A 26 -6.91 -13.37 -11.75
CA GLY A 26 -5.75 -12.70 -11.17
C GLY A 26 -5.92 -11.19 -11.04
N ARG A 27 -4.79 -10.48 -11.08
CA ARG A 27 -4.73 -9.04 -10.86
C ARG A 27 -5.51 -8.28 -11.92
N VAL A 28 -6.30 -7.30 -11.47
CA VAL A 28 -6.94 -6.31 -12.34
C VAL A 28 -6.01 -5.10 -12.50
N GLU A 29 -5.84 -4.66 -13.74
CA GLU A 29 -4.99 -3.50 -14.09
C GLU A 29 -5.73 -2.59 -15.06
N THR A 30 -5.25 -1.35 -15.17
CA THR A 30 -5.71 -0.43 -16.21
C THR A 30 -4.99 -0.66 -17.54
N THR A 31 -5.71 -0.56 -18.66
CA THR A 31 -5.12 -0.73 -20.00
C THR A 31 -4.64 0.59 -20.60
N ASN A 32 -5.24 1.72 -20.22
CA ASN A 32 -4.94 3.04 -20.77
C ASN A 32 -4.19 3.98 -19.80
N TYR A 33 -3.95 3.53 -18.57
CA TYR A 33 -3.09 4.21 -17.60
C TYR A 33 -2.08 3.22 -17.04
N ARG A 34 -0.89 3.70 -16.70
CA ARG A 34 0.14 2.84 -16.11
C ARG A 34 -0.28 2.44 -14.69
N THR A 35 -0.37 1.14 -14.44
CA THR A 35 -0.46 0.62 -13.08
C THR A 35 0.95 0.48 -12.49
N VAL A 36 1.20 1.08 -11.32
CA VAL A 36 2.51 1.05 -10.64
C VAL A 36 2.37 0.54 -9.21
N LYS A 37 3.35 -0.23 -8.73
CA LYS A 37 3.37 -0.69 -7.34
C LYS A 37 3.69 0.49 -6.41
N LEU A 38 2.92 0.64 -5.34
CA LEU A 38 3.22 1.58 -4.26
C LEU A 38 4.59 1.22 -3.62
N PRO A 39 5.40 2.20 -3.16
CA PRO A 39 6.60 1.88 -2.38
C PRO A 39 6.29 0.96 -1.20
N SER A 40 6.99 -0.16 -1.10
CA SER A 40 6.77 -1.23 -0.11
C SER A 40 8.11 -1.79 0.39
N ASP A 41 8.06 -2.54 1.49
CA ASP A 41 9.19 -3.23 2.12
C ASP A 41 10.31 -2.30 2.57
N MET A 42 9.96 -1.03 2.83
CA MET A 42 10.89 0.02 3.24
C MET A 42 10.97 0.08 4.77
N GLU A 43 12.19 0.16 5.30
CA GLU A 43 12.42 0.37 6.73
C GLU A 43 12.17 1.84 7.09
N VAL A 44 11.25 2.07 8.04
CA VAL A 44 10.85 3.41 8.49
C VAL A 44 11.05 3.58 10.00
N PRO A 45 11.19 4.82 10.50
CA PRO A 45 11.40 5.06 11.93
C PRO A 45 10.27 4.51 12.81
N ALA A 46 10.63 4.01 14.00
CA ALA A 46 9.67 3.32 14.87
C ALA A 46 8.47 4.19 15.33
N TYR A 47 8.61 5.51 15.39
CA TYR A 47 7.50 6.40 15.78
C TYR A 47 6.34 6.36 14.77
N ILE A 48 6.59 5.94 13.52
CA ILE A 48 5.57 5.75 12.48
C ILE A 48 4.54 4.68 12.89
N LYS A 49 4.85 3.79 13.84
CA LYS A 49 3.89 2.83 14.40
C LYS A 49 2.67 3.50 15.02
N ASN A 50 2.80 4.73 15.52
CA ASN A 50 1.67 5.47 16.04
C ASN A 50 0.64 5.74 14.92
N SER A 51 -0.64 5.45 15.16
CA SER A 51 -1.68 5.54 14.12
C SER A 51 -1.80 6.91 13.46
N LYS A 52 -1.62 8.00 14.23
CA LYS A 52 -1.64 9.37 13.69
C LYS A 52 -0.41 9.64 12.82
N GLU A 53 0.75 9.11 13.20
CA GLU A 53 1.98 9.23 12.43
C GLU A 53 1.91 8.41 11.14
N PHE A 54 1.41 7.17 11.22
CA PHE A 54 1.21 6.33 10.05
C PHE A 54 0.26 6.98 9.03
N ALA A 55 -0.86 7.54 9.48
CA ALA A 55 -1.80 8.21 8.59
C ALA A 55 -1.18 9.42 7.86
N ARG A 56 -0.37 10.23 8.57
CA ARG A 56 0.37 11.35 7.96
C ARG A 56 1.41 10.84 6.97
N PHE A 57 2.22 9.87 7.39
CA PHE A 57 3.23 9.23 6.55
C PHE A 57 2.64 8.68 5.26
N TYR A 58 1.55 7.92 5.33
CA TYR A 58 0.93 7.31 4.17
C TYR A 58 0.44 8.36 3.16
N ARG A 59 -0.25 9.40 3.64
CA ARG A 59 -0.73 10.50 2.81
C ARG A 59 0.42 11.24 2.12
N ASP A 60 1.50 11.53 2.85
CA ASP A 60 2.64 12.27 2.33
C ASP A 60 3.49 11.42 1.36
N MET A 61 3.63 10.12 1.65
CA MET A 61 4.27 9.16 0.75
C MET A 61 3.48 8.96 -0.53
N PHE A 62 2.15 8.83 -0.43
CA PHE A 62 1.29 8.72 -1.61
C PHE A 62 1.35 10.00 -2.46
N ARG A 63 1.27 11.20 -1.83
CA ARG A 63 1.44 12.48 -2.54
C ARG A 63 2.77 12.52 -3.32
N THR A 64 3.89 12.19 -2.64
CA THR A 64 5.22 12.17 -3.25
C THR A 64 5.32 11.16 -4.39
N SER A 65 4.66 10.00 -4.25
CA SER A 65 4.61 8.96 -5.28
C SER A 65 3.82 9.41 -6.51
N VAL A 66 2.66 10.05 -6.32
CA VAL A 66 1.86 10.67 -7.39
C VAL A 66 2.66 11.73 -8.14
N GLU A 67 3.38 12.59 -7.41
CA GLU A 67 4.23 13.64 -8.01
C GLU A 67 5.37 13.05 -8.82
N ARG A 68 6.06 12.02 -8.31
CA ARG A 68 7.12 11.30 -9.05
C ARG A 68 6.63 10.66 -10.33
N GLU A 69 5.41 10.13 -10.32
CA GLU A 69 4.78 9.49 -11.47
C GLU A 69 4.11 10.50 -12.43
N GLY A 70 4.26 11.81 -12.17
CA GLY A 70 3.71 12.87 -13.02
C GLY A 70 2.19 12.95 -13.01
N GLY A 71 1.54 12.49 -11.93
CA GLY A 71 0.10 12.66 -11.72
C GLY A 71 -0.83 11.77 -12.56
N LYS A 72 -0.29 10.81 -13.31
CA LYS A 72 -1.03 10.04 -14.34
C LYS A 72 -1.04 8.51 -14.15
N SER A 73 -0.54 8.05 -13.01
CA SER A 73 -0.43 6.62 -12.70
C SER A 73 -1.55 6.15 -11.76
N VAL A 74 -1.92 4.88 -11.90
CA VAL A 74 -2.80 4.17 -10.99
C VAL A 74 -1.94 3.30 -10.07
N PHE A 75 -2.10 3.42 -8.76
CA PHE A 75 -1.25 2.75 -7.79
C PHE A 75 -1.88 1.43 -7.35
N LEU A 76 -1.13 0.34 -7.50
CA LEU A 76 -1.43 -0.94 -6.87
C LEU A 76 -1.02 -0.85 -5.40
N GLU A 77 -1.99 -0.92 -4.49
CA GLU A 77 -1.76 -0.94 -3.04
C GLU A 77 -1.81 -2.36 -2.48
N TYR A 78 -2.63 -3.23 -3.09
CA TYR A 78 -2.82 -4.61 -2.67
C TYR A 78 -3.22 -5.50 -3.85
N ALA A 79 -2.67 -6.71 -3.91
CA ALA A 79 -3.00 -7.75 -4.88
C ALA A 79 -2.77 -9.10 -4.20
N TRP A 80 -3.82 -9.89 -3.97
CA TRP A 80 -3.66 -11.13 -3.21
C TRP A 80 -4.64 -12.22 -3.64
N ASP A 81 -4.13 -13.44 -3.71
CA ASP A 81 -4.92 -14.65 -3.93
C ASP A 81 -5.56 -15.12 -2.61
N MET A 82 -6.89 -15.00 -2.49
CA MET A 82 -7.62 -15.46 -1.31
C MET A 82 -7.78 -17.00 -1.26
N GLY A 83 -7.26 -17.70 -2.27
CA GLY A 83 -7.13 -19.15 -2.31
C GLY A 83 -6.12 -19.69 -1.29
N TRP A 84 -5.20 -18.84 -0.80
CA TRP A 84 -4.22 -19.23 0.21
C TRP A 84 -3.82 -18.04 1.10
N CYS A 85 -3.84 -18.28 2.40
CA CYS A 85 -3.53 -17.28 3.41
C CYS A 85 -3.01 -18.02 4.65
N ASP A 86 -1.69 -18.16 4.75
CA ASP A 86 -1.02 -18.66 5.96
C ASP A 86 0.41 -18.09 6.07
N PRO A 87 0.73 -17.27 7.10
CA PRO A 87 -0.16 -16.78 8.15
C PRO A 87 -1.07 -15.65 7.65
N CYS A 88 -2.36 -15.74 7.98
CA CYS A 88 -3.33 -14.67 7.69
C CYS A 88 -3.18 -13.48 8.63
N ALA A 89 -3.31 -12.26 8.08
CA ALA A 89 -3.36 -11.03 8.86
C ALA A 89 -4.72 -10.81 9.55
N ALA A 90 -5.79 -11.44 9.05
CA ALA A 90 -7.15 -11.40 9.56
C ALA A 90 -7.95 -12.61 9.04
N ASP A 91 -9.12 -12.85 9.63
CA ASP A 91 -10.04 -13.89 9.15
C ASP A 91 -10.48 -13.60 7.71
N PRO A 92 -10.47 -14.60 6.82
CA PRO A 92 -10.93 -14.42 5.45
C PRO A 92 -12.45 -14.14 5.40
N LEU A 93 -12.88 -13.40 4.38
CA LEU A 93 -14.31 -13.19 4.13
C LEU A 93 -15.01 -14.52 3.84
N SER A 94 -16.21 -14.70 4.38
CA SER A 94 -17.06 -15.86 4.08
C SER A 94 -17.52 -15.85 2.61
N ALA A 95 -17.87 -17.02 2.08
CA ALA A 95 -18.42 -17.17 0.73
C ALA A 95 -19.63 -16.25 0.48
N ARG A 96 -20.52 -16.10 1.48
CA ARG A 96 -21.68 -15.20 1.41
C ARG A 96 -21.26 -13.73 1.31
N GLN A 97 -20.31 -13.28 2.13
CA GLN A 97 -19.77 -11.92 2.06
C GLN A 97 -19.09 -11.64 0.72
N LEU A 98 -18.35 -12.61 0.16
CA LEU A 98 -17.74 -12.47 -1.15
C LEU A 98 -18.78 -12.30 -2.26
N ARG A 99 -19.89 -13.05 -2.21
CA ARG A 99 -21.01 -12.86 -3.14
C ARG A 99 -21.69 -11.51 -2.99
N GLU A 100 -21.89 -11.02 -1.76
CA GLU A 100 -22.44 -9.67 -1.49
C GLU A 100 -21.56 -8.56 -2.09
N LEU A 101 -20.25 -8.78 -2.13
CA LEU A 101 -19.28 -7.90 -2.78
C LEU A 101 -19.20 -8.08 -4.31
N GLY A 102 -20.02 -8.95 -4.90
CA GLY A 102 -20.12 -9.16 -6.35
C GLY A 102 -19.36 -10.36 -6.91
N ALA A 103 -18.73 -11.19 -6.07
CA ALA A 103 -18.11 -12.44 -6.49
C ALA A 103 -19.16 -13.56 -6.68
N PHE A 104 -20.12 -13.36 -7.59
CA PHE A 104 -21.28 -14.25 -7.79
C PHE A 104 -20.93 -15.66 -8.26
N TRP A 105 -19.68 -15.91 -8.58
CA TRP A 105 -19.19 -17.25 -8.89
C TRP A 105 -18.85 -18.09 -7.68
N VAL A 106 -18.65 -17.48 -6.52
CA VAL A 106 -18.33 -18.20 -5.29
C VAL A 106 -19.58 -18.94 -4.85
N ASP A 107 -19.43 -20.23 -4.55
CA ASP A 107 -20.53 -21.07 -4.04
C ASP A 107 -20.85 -20.66 -2.59
N PRO A 108 -22.08 -20.17 -2.29
CA PRO A 108 -22.45 -19.72 -0.95
C PRO A 108 -22.45 -20.84 0.09
N ASP A 109 -22.61 -22.10 -0.35
CA ASP A 109 -22.68 -23.27 0.51
C ASP A 109 -21.33 -24.00 0.62
N SER A 110 -20.28 -23.45 -0.02
CA SER A 110 -18.92 -23.90 0.17
C SER A 110 -18.52 -23.76 1.63
N GLN A 111 -18.50 -24.88 2.34
CA GLN A 111 -18.02 -25.00 3.72
C GLN A 111 -16.50 -25.04 3.80
N SER A 112 -15.78 -24.75 2.70
CA SER A 112 -14.34 -24.92 2.68
C SER A 112 -13.67 -23.93 3.65
N GLY A 113 -13.10 -24.46 4.73
CA GLY A 113 -12.01 -23.84 5.49
C GLY A 113 -10.69 -23.74 4.68
N GLY A 114 -10.76 -23.91 3.35
CA GLY A 114 -9.71 -23.67 2.38
C GLY A 114 -10.05 -22.45 1.52
N GLY A 115 -9.03 -21.81 0.95
CA GLY A 115 -9.19 -20.50 0.34
C GLY A 115 -10.13 -20.47 -0.87
N GLN A 116 -10.67 -19.28 -1.11
CA GLN A 116 -11.72 -19.02 -2.09
C GLN A 116 -11.08 -18.70 -3.45
N ASP A 117 -11.70 -19.11 -4.56
CA ASP A 117 -11.28 -18.73 -5.93
C ASP A 117 -11.56 -17.24 -6.20
N VAL A 118 -10.88 -16.38 -5.46
CA VAL A 118 -11.01 -14.93 -5.50
C VAL A 118 -9.63 -14.31 -5.37
N TYR A 119 -9.25 -13.56 -6.39
CA TYR A 119 -8.11 -12.68 -6.36
C TYR A 119 -8.61 -11.24 -6.13
N ILE A 120 -8.09 -10.60 -5.09
CA ILE A 120 -8.43 -9.21 -4.76
C ILE A 120 -7.34 -8.27 -5.25
N THR A 121 -7.74 -7.18 -5.91
CA THR A 121 -6.87 -6.08 -6.29
C THR A 121 -7.43 -4.78 -5.69
N ARG A 122 -6.57 -4.02 -5.02
CA ARG A 122 -6.85 -2.64 -4.59
C ARG A 122 -5.99 -1.67 -5.39
N LEU A 123 -6.65 -0.84 -6.18
CA LEU A 123 -6.05 0.27 -6.90
C LEU A 123 -6.42 1.59 -6.23
N HIS A 124 -5.50 2.54 -6.24
CA HIS A 124 -5.72 3.90 -5.75
C HIS A 124 -5.16 4.89 -6.76
N LEU A 125 -5.94 5.91 -7.10
CA LEU A 125 -5.51 6.97 -7.99
C LEU A 125 -5.96 8.33 -7.46
N ARG A 126 -5.09 9.31 -7.66
CA ARG A 126 -5.40 10.73 -7.54
C ARG A 126 -5.55 11.31 -8.93
N TYR A 127 -6.77 11.68 -9.31
CA TYR A 127 -7.08 12.07 -10.69
C TYR A 127 -7.63 13.49 -10.80
N ASP A 128 -7.39 14.08 -11.98
CA ASP A 128 -7.96 15.36 -12.42
C ASP A 128 -8.13 15.34 -13.94
N ARG A 129 -8.79 16.36 -14.48
CA ARG A 129 -9.11 16.47 -15.91
C ARG A 129 -7.85 16.49 -16.80
N ASN A 130 -6.75 17.05 -16.32
CA ASN A 130 -5.55 17.28 -17.12
C ASN A 130 -4.72 16.00 -17.26
N HIS A 131 -4.64 15.19 -16.21
CA HIS A 131 -3.85 13.97 -16.20
C HIS A 131 -4.64 12.70 -16.57
N PHE A 132 -5.98 12.74 -16.43
CA PHE A 132 -6.88 11.64 -16.79
C PHE A 132 -7.93 12.09 -17.84
N PRO A 133 -7.51 12.29 -19.11
CA PRO A 133 -8.39 12.75 -20.19
C PRO A 133 -9.34 11.65 -20.71
N GLU A 134 -9.14 10.39 -20.31
CA GLU A 134 -9.94 9.23 -20.71
C GLU A 134 -10.52 8.49 -19.50
N ASP A 135 -11.63 7.79 -19.70
CA ASP A 135 -12.22 6.93 -18.67
C ASP A 135 -11.33 5.70 -18.40
N LEU A 136 -11.42 5.12 -17.19
CA LEU A 136 -10.58 3.97 -16.85
C LEU A 136 -11.06 2.71 -17.57
N MET A 137 -10.15 2.08 -18.30
CA MET A 137 -10.37 0.77 -18.91
C MET A 137 -9.63 -0.27 -18.08
N PHE A 138 -10.35 -1.29 -17.61
CA PHE A 138 -9.80 -2.35 -16.79
C PHE A 138 -9.70 -3.65 -17.57
N GLN A 139 -8.67 -4.42 -17.29
CA GLN A 139 -8.54 -5.81 -17.72
C GLN A 139 -8.20 -6.69 -16.53
N SER A 140 -8.74 -7.92 -16.52
CA SER A 140 -8.22 -8.98 -15.65
C SER A 140 -7.04 -9.64 -16.35
N THR A 141 -5.95 -9.83 -15.62
CA THR A 141 -4.75 -10.50 -16.09
C THR A 141 -4.66 -11.92 -15.51
N GLY A 142 -3.82 -12.77 -16.09
CA GLY A 142 -3.44 -14.05 -15.47
C GLY A 142 -2.38 -13.92 -14.37
N ASN A 143 -1.97 -12.70 -14.01
CA ASN A 143 -0.93 -12.49 -13.00
C ASN A 143 -1.53 -12.71 -11.60
N ARG A 144 -1.03 -13.74 -10.90
CA ARG A 144 -1.42 -14.07 -9.52
C ARG A 144 -0.34 -13.73 -8.48
N GLU A 145 0.70 -12.98 -8.86
CA GLU A 145 1.74 -12.56 -7.91
C GLU A 145 1.14 -11.71 -6.79
N ASN A 146 1.41 -12.11 -5.55
CA ASN A 146 0.96 -11.36 -4.40
C ASN A 146 1.76 -10.06 -4.24
N PHE A 147 1.08 -8.99 -3.84
CA PHE A 147 1.63 -7.70 -3.52
C PHE A 147 0.85 -7.06 -2.38
N GLN A 148 1.57 -6.46 -1.43
CA GLN A 148 0.97 -5.69 -0.36
C GLN A 148 1.90 -4.52 -0.05
N GLY A 149 1.38 -3.30 -0.10
CA GLY A 149 2.09 -2.14 0.44
C GLY A 149 2.28 -2.31 1.95
N ARG A 150 3.53 -2.57 2.36
CA ARG A 150 3.90 -2.72 3.78
C ARG A 150 5.19 -1.99 4.10
N TYR A 151 5.34 -1.60 5.36
CA TYR A 151 6.50 -0.85 5.85
C TYR A 151 7.07 -1.53 7.09
N ILE A 152 8.39 -1.59 7.17
CA ILE A 152 9.09 -2.39 8.17
C ILE A 152 9.53 -1.49 9.32
N ILE A 153 9.16 -1.87 10.55
CA ILE A 153 9.60 -1.20 11.77
C ILE A 153 10.50 -2.16 12.55
N ARG A 154 11.73 -1.74 12.83
CA ARG A 154 12.67 -2.50 13.66
C ARG A 154 12.75 -1.93 15.06
N HIS A 155 12.27 -2.69 16.02
CA HIS A 155 12.38 -2.34 17.44
C HIS A 155 13.83 -2.56 17.92
N ALA A 156 14.44 -1.51 18.45
CA ALA A 156 15.76 -1.61 19.05
C ALA A 156 15.68 -2.32 20.40
N PHE A 157 16.65 -3.17 20.72
CA PHE A 157 16.87 -3.67 22.07
C PHE A 157 17.06 -2.49 23.05
N THR A 158 16.37 -2.55 24.19
CA THR A 158 16.34 -1.49 25.22
C THR A 158 17.02 -1.89 26.52
N GLY A 159 17.56 -3.11 26.63
CA GLY A 159 18.31 -3.55 27.80
C GLY A 159 19.77 -3.09 27.79
N GLU A 160 20.52 -3.51 28.80
CA GLU A 160 21.95 -3.19 28.91
C GLU A 160 22.75 -3.91 27.82
N ALA A 161 23.62 -3.15 27.13
CA ALA A 161 24.44 -3.62 26.03
C ALA A 161 25.93 -3.25 26.22
N SER A 162 26.46 -3.49 27.42
CA SER A 162 27.83 -3.09 27.82
C SER A 162 28.94 -4.01 27.28
N CYS A 163 28.60 -5.23 26.86
CA CYS A 163 29.55 -6.19 26.29
C CYS A 163 30.09 -5.76 24.90
N PRO A 164 31.20 -6.33 24.40
CA PRO A 164 31.76 -5.98 23.08
C PRO A 164 30.76 -6.10 21.91
N ALA A 165 29.90 -7.13 21.95
CA ALA A 165 28.82 -7.29 20.97
C ALA A 165 27.78 -6.16 21.07
N GLY A 166 27.48 -5.71 22.29
CA GLY A 166 26.58 -4.59 22.56
C GLY A 166 27.11 -3.26 22.00
N LYS A 167 28.40 -2.96 22.17
CA LYS A 167 29.05 -1.79 21.55
C LYS A 167 28.93 -1.81 20.02
N THR A 168 29.17 -2.97 19.41
CA THR A 168 29.02 -3.17 17.96
C THR A 168 27.56 -2.97 17.51
N TYR A 169 26.62 -3.52 18.27
CA TYR A 169 25.19 -3.34 18.03
C TYR A 169 24.77 -1.86 18.08
N LEU A 170 25.24 -1.09 19.08
CA LEU A 170 24.91 0.33 19.21
C LEU A 170 25.45 1.17 18.03
N ALA A 171 26.65 0.86 17.53
CA ALA A 171 27.20 1.50 16.34
C ALA A 171 26.33 1.22 15.10
N ARG A 172 25.98 -0.06 14.86
CA ARG A 172 25.08 -0.47 13.76
C ARG A 172 23.68 0.12 13.89
N LEU A 173 23.17 0.27 15.12
CA LEU A 173 21.87 0.88 15.39
C LEU A 173 21.85 2.34 14.94
N ARG A 174 22.93 3.09 15.16
CA ARG A 174 23.04 4.49 14.68
C ARG A 174 22.99 4.57 13.16
N GLU A 175 23.74 3.71 12.46
CA GLU A 175 23.71 3.65 10.99
C GLU A 175 22.32 3.28 10.47
N ARG A 176 21.67 2.29 11.09
CA ARG A 176 20.32 1.87 10.72
C ARG A 176 19.31 2.99 10.89
N ARG A 177 19.33 3.69 12.03
CA ARG A 177 18.44 4.84 12.28
C ARG A 177 18.63 5.96 11.26
N GLU A 178 19.86 6.20 10.82
CA GLU A 178 20.12 7.18 9.77
C GLU A 178 19.53 6.74 8.41
N ARG A 179 19.64 5.44 8.06
CA ARG A 179 18.98 4.89 6.86
C ARG A 179 17.45 4.95 6.94
N GLU A 180 16.86 4.67 8.11
CA GLU A 180 15.42 4.82 8.37
C GLU A 180 14.99 6.28 8.17
N ALA A 181 15.77 7.26 8.66
CA ALA A 181 15.51 8.68 8.49
C ALA A 181 15.54 9.10 7.01
N GLN A 182 16.59 8.71 6.29
CA GLN A 182 16.74 8.99 4.86
C GLN A 182 15.63 8.35 4.03
N THR A 183 15.24 7.12 4.40
CA THR A 183 14.14 6.41 3.75
C THR A 183 12.84 7.16 3.91
N LEU A 184 12.50 7.58 5.14
CA LEU A 184 11.29 8.34 5.38
C LEU A 184 11.29 9.66 4.61
N ALA A 185 12.37 10.45 4.69
CA ALA A 185 12.49 11.72 3.98
C ALA A 185 12.33 11.55 2.45
N ARG A 186 12.95 10.51 1.88
CA ARG A 186 12.82 10.18 0.45
C ARG A 186 11.40 9.77 0.07
N LEU A 187 10.70 9.04 0.94
CA LEU A 187 9.35 8.58 0.68
C LEU A 187 8.33 9.72 0.77
N THR A 188 8.48 10.64 1.73
CA THR A 188 7.47 11.67 2.04
C THR A 188 7.81 13.07 1.53
N GLY A 189 9.03 13.29 1.04
CA GLY A 189 9.55 14.61 0.71
C GLY A 189 9.82 15.49 1.94
N HIS A 190 9.80 14.92 3.15
CA HIS A 190 10.07 15.67 4.38
C HIS A 190 11.53 16.10 4.49
N ASN A 191 11.77 17.20 5.20
CA ASN A 191 13.12 17.62 5.54
C ASN A 191 13.78 16.57 6.46
N ILE A 192 14.95 16.08 6.07
CA ILE A 192 15.69 15.05 6.81
C ILE A 192 16.02 15.48 8.25
N ASN A 193 16.24 16.76 8.50
CA ASN A 193 16.56 17.27 9.83
C ASN A 193 15.33 17.24 10.76
N ASP A 194 14.14 17.48 10.23
CA ASP A 194 12.89 17.34 10.99
C ASP A 194 12.63 15.88 11.36
N VAL A 195 12.87 14.97 10.42
CA VAL A 195 12.79 13.52 10.67
C VAL A 195 13.76 13.11 11.77
N ARG A 196 15.04 13.49 11.66
CA ARG A 196 16.07 13.18 12.68
C ARG A 196 15.70 13.71 14.06
N ARG A 197 15.23 14.96 14.15
CA ARG A 197 14.77 15.57 15.40
C ARG A 197 13.63 14.77 16.03
N LYS A 198 12.61 14.41 15.25
CA LYS A 198 11.48 13.62 15.73
C LYS A 198 11.87 12.21 16.17
N MET A 199 12.92 11.63 15.59
CA MET A 199 13.48 10.34 16.02
C MET A 199 14.18 10.41 17.38
N THR A 200 14.64 11.59 17.79
CA THR A 200 15.28 11.82 19.10
C THR A 200 14.31 12.30 20.18
N GLU A 201 13.18 12.89 19.80
CA GLU A 201 12.09 13.25 20.70
C GLU A 201 11.41 11.98 21.23
N LYS A 202 11.78 11.58 22.44
CA LYS A 202 11.10 10.59 23.27
C LYS A 202 10.85 11.17 24.65
#